data_AF-A0A926DAT3-F1
#
_entry.id   AF-A0A926DAT3-F1
#
_cell.length_a   1.000
_cell.length_b   1.000
_cell.length_c   1.000
_cell.angle_alpha   90.00
_cell.angle_beta   90.00
_cell.angle_gamma   90.00
#
_symmetry.space_group_name_H-M   'P 1'
#
loop_
_entity.id
_entity.type
_entity.pdbx_description
1 polymer ?
#
loop_
_entity_poly.entity_id
_entity_poly.type
_entity_poly.pdbx_seq_one_letter_code
_entity_poly.pdbx_strand_id
1 'polypeptide(L)' 'IKNKMKKGELAKAAHLSSHTMTQLNNNRLVSMSVMLRLCKVFHCDIGDLMEVVEDETN' A
#
# COMPACT_ATOMS: atom_id res chain seq x y z
N ILE A 1 13.53 3.99 -11.42
CA ILE A 1 13.79 2.96 -10.37
C ILE A 1 12.77 1.83 -10.56
N LYS A 2 13.18 0.66 -11.07
CA LYS A 2 12.31 -0.52 -11.13
C LYS A 2 12.59 -1.38 -9.90
N ASN A 3 11.97 -1.06 -8.76
CA ASN A 3 11.95 -1.96 -7.61
C ASN A 3 11.13 -3.19 -8.00
N LYS A 4 11.82 -4.27 -8.43
CA LYS A 4 11.18 -5.55 -8.78
C LYS A 4 10.89 -6.38 -7.51
N MET A 5 10.35 -5.76 -6.46
CA MET A 5 9.90 -6.51 -5.29
C MET A 5 8.73 -7.40 -5.69
N LYS A 6 8.83 -8.69 -5.42
CA LYS A 6 7.69 -9.60 -5.54
C LYS A 6 6.69 -9.28 -4.44
N LYS A 7 5.39 -9.54 -4.68
CA LYS A 7 4.32 -9.29 -3.70
C LYS A 7 4.61 -9.90 -2.32
N GLY A 8 5.19 -11.10 -2.29
CA GLY A 8 5.57 -11.78 -1.04
C GLY A 8 6.74 -11.11 -0.31
N GLU A 9 7.67 -10.48 -1.03
CA GLU A 9 8.78 -9.72 -0.44
C GLU A 9 8.27 -8.41 0.16
N LEU A 10 7.39 -7.72 -0.57
CA LEU A 10 6.72 -6.51 -0.08
C LEU A 10 5.89 -6.81 1.18
N ALA A 11 5.11 -7.91 1.17
CA ALA A 11 4.32 -8.32 2.34
C ALA A 11 5.21 -8.51 3.57
N LYS A 12 6.37 -9.15 3.41
CA LYS A 12 7.33 -9.36 4.50
C LYS A 12 7.95 -8.03 4.95
N ALA A 13 8.43 -7.21 4.03
CA ALA A 13 9.10 -5.94 4.33
C ALA A 13 8.16 -4.94 5.04
N ALA A 14 6.89 -4.88 4.62
CA ALA A 14 5.88 -4.01 5.22
C ALA A 14 5.10 -4.68 6.37
N HIS A 15 5.49 -5.90 6.79
CA HIS A 15 4.81 -6.68 7.84
C HIS A 15 3.29 -6.82 7.61
N LEU A 16 2.88 -7.07 6.36
CA LEU A 16 1.49 -7.19 5.97
C LEU A 16 1.00 -8.62 6.16
N SER A 17 -0.22 -8.75 6.70
CA SER A 17 -0.92 -10.03 6.72
C SER A 17 -1.39 -10.41 5.32
N SER A 18 -1.68 -11.69 5.10
CA SER A 18 -2.32 -12.17 3.88
C SER A 18 -3.66 -11.46 3.64
N HIS A 19 -4.42 -11.16 4.70
CA HIS A 19 -5.68 -10.42 4.60
C HIS A 19 -5.47 -9.01 4.04
N THR A 20 -4.52 -8.25 4.59
CA THR A 20 -4.19 -6.90 4.12
C THR A 20 -3.67 -6.92 2.68
N MET A 21 -2.84 -7.89 2.32
CA MET A 21 -2.38 -8.04 0.94
C MET A 21 -3.53 -8.33 -0.02
N THR A 22 -4.52 -9.13 0.40
CA THR A 22 -5.75 -9.36 -0.37
C THR A 22 -6.61 -8.09 -0.48
N GLN A 23 -6.66 -7.23 0.54
CA GLN A 23 -7.35 -5.93 0.43
C GLN A 23 -6.67 -5.03 -0.61
N LEU A 24 -5.34 -4.89 -0.54
CA LEU A 24 -4.56 -4.12 -1.51
C LEU A 24 -4.73 -4.64 -2.95
N ASN A 25 -4.71 -5.96 -3.15
CA ASN A 25 -4.90 -6.56 -4.47
C ASN A 25 -6.30 -6.31 -5.07
N ASN A 26 -7.30 -6.05 -4.23
CA ASN A 26 -8.69 -5.85 -4.64
C ASN A 26 -9.11 -4.37 -4.55
N ASN A 27 -8.16 -3.43 -4.50
CA ASN A 27 -8.42 -1.99 -4.37
C ASN A 27 -9.36 -1.64 -3.19
N ARG A 28 -9.26 -2.38 -2.09
CA ARG A 28 -10.06 -2.13 -0.89
C ARG A 28 -9.32 -1.23 0.09
N LEU A 29 -10.08 -0.48 0.88
CA LEU A 29 -9.56 0.34 1.96
C LEU A 29 -8.73 -0.49 2.94
N VAL A 30 -7.63 0.12 3.40
CA VAL A 30 -6.74 -0.40 4.43
C VAL A 30 -6.51 0.67 5.50
N SER A 31 -5.99 0.28 6.66
CA SER A 31 -5.70 1.26 7.71
C SER A 31 -4.54 2.18 7.34
N MET A 32 -4.55 3.39 7.92
CA MET A 32 -3.42 4.32 7.79
C MET A 32 -2.08 3.72 8.24
N SER A 33 -2.10 2.81 9.23
CA SER A 33 -0.90 2.10 9.68
C SER A 33 -0.29 1.19 8.61
N VAL A 34 -1.08 0.68 7.65
CA VAL A 34 -0.57 -0.06 6.48
C VAL A 34 0.15 0.91 5.55
N MET A 35 -0.45 2.06 5.27
CA MET A 35 0.15 3.08 4.40
C MET A 35 1.50 3.58 4.95
N LEU A 36 1.57 3.88 6.26
CA LEU A 36 2.84 4.29 6.90
C LEU A 36 3.94 3.23 6.80
N ARG A 37 3.59 1.93 6.84
CA ARG A 37 4.58 0.85 6.67
C ARG A 37 5.08 0.77 5.24
N LEU A 38 4.21 0.96 4.26
CA LEU A 38 4.60 1.02 2.85
C LEU A 38 5.49 2.24 2.57
N CYS A 39 5.16 3.41 3.12
CA CYS A 39 6.00 4.62 3.04
C CYS A 39 7.43 4.36 3.54
N LYS A 40 7.57 3.68 4.68
CA LYS A 40 8.90 3.29 5.22
C LYS A 40 9.67 2.33 4.31
N VAL A 41 8.98 1.40 3.65
CA VAL A 41 9.61 0.45 2.72
C VAL A 41 10.06 1.13 1.44
N PHE A 42 9.28 2.09 0.94
CA PHE A 42 9.60 2.80 -0.30
C PHE A 42 10.41 4.08 -0.10
N HIS A 43 10.65 4.48 1.16
CA HIS A 43 11.34 5.72 1.53
C HIS A 43 10.70 6.95 0.87
N CYS A 44 9.37 7.03 0.93
CA CYS A 44 8.59 8.11 0.34
C CYS A 44 7.56 8.64 1.35
N ASP A 45 6.97 9.79 1.03
CA ASP A 45 5.86 10.33 1.81
C ASP A 45 4.54 9.71 1.38
N ILE A 46 3.49 9.92 2.19
CA ILE A 46 2.18 9.32 1.91
C ILE A 46 1.52 9.87 0.64
N GLY A 47 1.81 11.13 0.28
CA GLY A 47 1.32 11.75 -0.96
C GLY A 47 1.97 11.18 -2.23
N ASP A 48 3.15 10.55 -2.11
CA ASP A 48 3.79 9.83 -3.23
C ASP A 48 3.14 8.45 -3.47
N LEU A 49 2.44 7.92 -2.46
CA LEU A 49 1.87 6.57 -2.46
C LEU A 49 0.35 6.57 -2.75
N MET A 50 -0.36 7.59 -2.28
CA MET A 50 -1.82 7.64 -2.30
C MET A 50 -2.31 9.06 -2.59
N GLU A 51 -3.39 9.13 -3.36
CA GLU A 51 -4.15 10.35 -3.64
C GLU A 51 -5.56 10.21 -3.05
N VAL A 52 -6.10 11.30 -2.52
CA VAL A 52 -7.50 11.38 -2.14
C VAL A 52 -8.26 11.85 -3.36
N VAL A 53 -9.09 10.96 -3.92
CA VAL A 53 -10.03 11.29 -4.98
C VAL A 53 -11.40 11.52 -4.37
N GLU A 54 -12.09 12.59 -4.76
CA GLU A 54 -13.52 12.70 -4.50
C GLU A 54 -14.19 11.57 -5.29
N ASP A 55 -15.03 10.76 -4.64
CA ASP A 55 -15.87 9.80 -5.36
C ASP A 55 -16.71 10.63 -6.34
N GLU A 56 -16.50 10.44 -7.65
CA GLU A 56 -17.41 10.95 -8.66
C GLU A 56 -18.78 10.38 -8.33
N THR A 57 -19.64 11.19 -7.71
CA THR A 57 -21.04 10.88 -7.50
C THR A 57 -21.65 10.58 -8.87
N ASN A 58 -21.85 9.30 -9.16
CA ASN A 58 -22.89 8.86 -10.09
C ASN A 58 -24.14 8.53 -9.28
#